data_AF-A0A7D5KYL4-F1
#
_entry.id   AF-A0A7D5KYL4-F1
#
_cell.length_a   1.000
_cell.length_b   1.000
_cell.length_c   1.000
_cell.angle_alpha   90.00
_cell.angle_beta   90.00
_cell.angle_gamma   90.00
#
_symmetry.space_group_name_H-M   'P 1'
#
loop_
_entity.id
_entity.type
_entity.pdbx_description
1 polymer ?
#
loop_
_entity_poly.entity_id
_entity_poly.type
_entity_poly.pdbx_seq_one_letter_code
_entity_poly.pdbx_strand_id
1 'polypeptide(L)'
;MSEAAETAAFDALREMYAEAEPSLDFDDVLDNPEEYGDGWYSEHYLDGDRQQEIVEKHCDKHRLRSAERMQVSMTAILNYGPSSVKDNGR
;
A
#
# COMPACT_ATOMS: atom_id res chain seq x y z
N MET A 1 1.93 1.21 16.03
CA MET A 1 1.90 2.32 15.06
C MET A 1 1.06 3.44 15.69
N SER A 2 1.36 4.72 15.44
CA SER A 2 0.47 5.82 15.87
C SER A 2 -0.77 5.87 14.96
N GLU A 3 -1.90 6.43 15.43
CA GLU A 3 -3.12 6.58 14.59
C GLU A 3 -2.85 7.37 13.30
N ALA A 4 -1.96 8.38 13.37
CA ALA A 4 -1.56 9.16 12.21
C ALA A 4 -0.75 8.33 11.19
N ALA A 5 0.15 7.46 11.67
CA ALA A 5 0.89 6.55 10.81
C ALA A 5 0.00 5.47 10.20
N GLU A 6 -0.99 4.97 10.96
CA GLU A 6 -1.97 4.02 10.45
C GLU A 6 -2.83 4.63 9.34
N THR A 7 -3.35 5.84 9.59
CA THR A 7 -4.15 6.58 8.60
C THR A 7 -3.34 6.86 7.34
N ALA A 8 -2.08 7.26 7.46
CA ALA A 8 -1.21 7.50 6.32
C ALA A 8 -0.91 6.22 5.52
N ALA A 9 -0.74 5.09 6.19
CA ALA A 9 -0.54 3.80 5.52
C ALA A 9 -1.79 3.38 4.74
N PHE A 10 -2.98 3.51 5.31
CA PHE A 10 -4.22 3.12 4.62
C PHE A 10 -4.56 4.09 3.48
N ASP A 11 -4.35 5.40 3.67
CA ASP A 11 -4.46 6.38 2.59
C ASP A 11 -3.51 6.06 1.42
N ALA A 12 -2.27 5.66 1.73
CA ALA A 12 -1.30 5.26 0.71
C ALA A 12 -1.71 3.98 -0.02
N LEU A 13 -2.17 2.96 0.71
CA LEU A 13 -2.63 1.69 0.12
C LEU A 13 -3.84 1.90 -0.80
N ARG A 14 -4.82 2.72 -0.41
CA ARG A 14 -5.95 3.08 -1.29
C ARG A 14 -5.49 3.71 -2.60
N GLU A 15 -4.56 4.67 -2.54
CA GLU A 15 -4.05 5.33 -3.75
C GLU A 15 -3.21 4.36 -4.61
N MET A 16 -2.37 3.53 -3.98
CA MET A 16 -1.60 2.51 -4.69
C MET A 16 -2.49 1.52 -5.43
N TYR A 17 -3.50 0.96 -4.76
CA TYR A 17 -4.38 -0.04 -5.36
C TYR A 17 -5.33 0.55 -6.41
N ALA A 18 -5.69 1.83 -6.29
CA ALA A 18 -6.39 2.54 -7.36
C ALA A 18 -5.52 2.74 -8.62
N GLU A 19 -4.20 2.88 -8.46
CA GLU A 19 -3.23 3.01 -9.56
C GLU A 19 -2.63 1.67 -10.04
N ALA A 20 -2.80 0.59 -9.27
CA ALA A 20 -2.23 -0.71 -9.58
C ALA A 20 -2.90 -1.38 -10.79
N GLU A 21 -2.20 -2.36 -11.37
CA GLU A 21 -2.69 -3.17 -12.47
C GLU A 21 -2.72 -4.66 -12.08
N PRO A 22 -3.91 -5.29 -11.99
CA PRO A 22 -5.24 -4.69 -12.04
C PRO A 22 -5.49 -3.77 -10.83
N SER A 23 -6.41 -2.83 -10.96
CA SER A 23 -6.79 -1.93 -9.87
C SER A 23 -7.63 -2.68 -8.82
N LEU A 24 -7.57 -2.24 -7.57
CA LEU A 24 -8.32 -2.82 -6.45
C LEU A 24 -8.88 -1.72 -5.54
N ASP A 25 -10.06 -1.97 -4.97
CA ASP A 25 -10.56 -1.17 -3.85
C ASP A 25 -10.04 -1.75 -2.53
N PHE A 26 -9.05 -1.07 -1.94
CA PHE A 26 -8.45 -1.54 -0.69
C PHE A 26 -9.45 -1.52 0.49
N ASP A 27 -10.45 -0.64 0.47
CA ASP A 27 -11.45 -0.61 1.54
C ASP A 27 -12.35 -1.85 1.47
N ASP A 28 -12.65 -2.36 0.27
CA ASP A 28 -13.41 -3.60 0.10
C ASP A 28 -12.67 -4.83 0.64
N VAL A 29 -11.33 -4.86 0.52
CA VAL A 29 -10.50 -5.91 1.13
C VAL A 29 -10.53 -5.87 2.65
N LEU A 30 -10.55 -4.66 3.24
CA LEU A 30 -10.63 -4.49 4.69
C LEU A 30 -11.99 -4.93 5.23
N ASP A 31 -13.06 -4.66 4.48
CA ASP A 31 -14.42 -5.02 4.85
C ASP A 31 -14.73 -6.51 4.59
N ASN A 32 -14.12 -7.13 3.57
CA ASN A 32 -14.38 -8.50 3.13
C ASN A 32 -13.10 -9.34 2.93
N PRO A 33 -12.22 -9.48 3.94
CA PRO A 33 -10.92 -10.12 3.77
C PRO A 33 -11.00 -11.60 3.33
N GLU A 34 -12.08 -12.30 3.68
CA GLU A 34 -12.32 -13.69 3.27
C GLU A 34 -12.55 -13.89 1.77
N GLU A 35 -12.92 -12.85 1.01
CA GLU A 35 -13.21 -12.95 -0.43
C GLU A 35 -11.96 -12.91 -1.31
N TYR A 36 -10.87 -12.33 -0.80
CA TYR A 36 -9.65 -12.07 -1.57
C TYR A 36 -8.59 -13.19 -1.47
N GLY A 37 -8.73 -14.10 -0.50
CA GLY A 37 -7.78 -15.20 -0.29
C GLY A 37 -6.40 -14.74 0.20
N ASP A 38 -5.53 -15.71 0.50
CA ASP A 38 -4.17 -15.40 0.93
C ASP A 38 -3.32 -14.89 -0.25
N GLY A 39 -2.59 -13.80 -0.04
CA GLY A 39 -1.63 -13.30 -1.04
C GLY A 39 -2.21 -12.43 -2.16
N TRP A 40 -3.46 -11.97 -2.04
CA TRP A 40 -4.14 -11.10 -3.01
C TRP A 40 -3.30 -9.90 -3.47
N TYR A 41 -2.51 -9.30 -2.57
CA TYR A 41 -1.62 -8.18 -2.86
C TYR A 41 -0.61 -8.48 -3.97
N SER A 42 -0.23 -9.75 -4.16
CA SER A 42 0.71 -10.18 -5.21
C SER A 42 0.10 -10.20 -6.61
N GLU A 43 -1.23 -10.15 -6.71
CA GLU A 43 -1.95 -10.13 -7.99
C GLU A 43 -1.97 -8.74 -8.62
N HIS A 44 -1.61 -7.70 -7.85
CA HIS A 44 -1.62 -6.31 -8.27
C HIS A 44 -0.20 -5.80 -8.48
N TYR A 45 0.05 -5.07 -9.55
CA TYR A 45 1.34 -4.46 -9.84
C TYR A 45 1.29 -2.94 -9.76
N LEU A 46 2.27 -2.34 -9.07
CA LEU A 46 2.57 -0.92 -9.17
C LEU A 46 4.08 -0.72 -9.06
N ASP A 47 4.66 0.12 -9.91
CA ASP A 47 6.09 0.38 -9.90
C ASP A 47 6.60 0.81 -8.50
N GLY A 48 7.77 0.29 -8.10
CA GLY A 48 8.31 0.51 -6.75
C GLY A 48 8.65 1.98 -6.45
N ASP A 49 9.14 2.73 -7.44
CA ASP A 49 9.39 4.16 -7.27
C ASP A 49 8.05 4.89 -7.09
N ARG A 50 7.02 4.49 -7.84
CA ARG A 50 5.68 5.05 -7.69
C ARG A 50 5.05 4.75 -6.33
N GLN A 51 5.23 3.53 -5.83
CA GLN A 51 4.80 3.17 -4.46
C GLN A 51 5.47 4.07 -3.42
N GLN A 52 6.77 4.32 -3.57
CA GLN A 52 7.51 5.19 -2.66
C GLN A 52 7.03 6.64 -2.72
N GLU A 53 6.78 7.19 -3.92
CA GLU A 53 6.22 8.53 -4.09
C GLU A 53 4.87 8.70 -3.36
N ILE A 54 3.98 7.71 -3.48
CA ILE A 54 2.67 7.74 -2.81
C ILE A 54 2.83 7.69 -1.29
N VAL A 55 3.71 6.84 -0.76
CA VAL A 55 3.99 6.80 0.70
C VAL A 55 4.56 8.12 1.20
N GLU A 56 5.52 8.70 0.49
CA GLU A 56 6.15 9.96 0.88
C GLU A 56 5.13 11.11 0.90
N LYS A 57 4.27 11.18 -0.14
CA LYS A 57 3.15 12.13 -0.23
C LYS A 57 2.23 12.06 0.98
N HIS A 58 1.80 10.85 1.39
CA HIS A 58 0.90 10.70 2.55
C HIS A 58 1.61 10.91 3.88
N CYS A 59 2.87 10.51 4.01
CA CYS A 59 3.69 10.84 5.18
C CYS A 59 3.85 12.35 5.39
N ASP A 60 4.05 13.12 4.31
CA ASP A 60 4.14 14.58 4.35
C ASP A 60 2.80 15.22 4.72
N LYS A 61 1.70 14.74 4.11
CA LYS A 61 0.32 15.18 4.41
C LYS A 61 -0.01 15.04 5.90
N HIS A 62 0.38 13.92 6.50
CA HIS A 62 0.16 13.62 7.92
C HIS A 62 1.27 14.13 8.86
N ARG A 63 2.27 14.85 8.33
CA ARG A 63 3.41 15.44 9.06
C ARG A 63 4.18 14.42 9.92
N LEU A 64 4.35 13.22 9.39
CA LEU A 64 4.96 12.11 10.11
C LEU A 64 6.47 12.30 10.27
N ARG A 65 6.98 11.89 11.45
CA ARG A 65 8.42 11.87 11.74
C ARG A 65 9.08 10.64 11.13
N SER A 66 10.40 10.65 10.99
CA SER A 66 11.16 9.57 10.35
C SER A 66 10.83 8.16 10.88
N ALA A 67 10.64 8.01 12.19
CA ALA A 67 10.25 6.72 12.78
C ALA A 67 8.85 6.25 12.36
N GLU A 68 7.90 7.17 12.22
CA GLU A 68 6.54 6.88 11.77
C GLU A 68 6.52 6.61 10.26
N ARG A 69 7.30 7.34 9.47
CA ARG A 69 7.47 7.09 8.03
C ARG A 69 7.97 5.68 7.76
N MET A 70 8.97 5.22 8.54
CA MET A 70 9.47 3.85 8.44
C MET A 70 8.36 2.82 8.73
N GLN A 71 7.49 3.08 9.70
CA GLN A 71 6.33 2.22 9.98
C GLN A 71 5.35 2.21 8.81
N VAL A 72 5.07 3.38 8.22
CA VAL A 72 4.21 3.48 7.02
C VAL A 72 4.79 2.69 5.86
N SER A 73 6.07 2.85 5.53
CA SER A 73 6.72 2.10 4.45
C SER A 73 6.70 0.59 4.70
N MET A 74 6.96 0.14 5.93
CA MET A 74 6.85 -1.30 6.26
C MET A 74 5.44 -1.83 6.01
N THR A 75 4.41 -1.09 6.43
CA THR A 75 3.02 -1.51 6.23
C THR A 75 2.60 -1.45 4.76
N ALA A 76 2.81 -0.31 4.10
CA ALA A 76 2.24 0.00 2.79
C ALA A 76 3.04 -0.55 1.61
N ILE A 77 4.33 -0.89 1.79
CA ILE A 77 5.18 -1.42 0.71
C ILE A 77 5.51 -2.90 0.96
N LEU A 78 5.91 -3.26 2.18
CA LEU A 78 6.41 -4.62 2.44
C LEU A 78 5.32 -5.61 2.83
N ASN A 79 4.31 -5.18 3.60
CA ASN A 79 3.31 -6.09 4.16
C ASN A 79 2.07 -6.21 3.29
N TYR A 80 1.55 -5.08 2.80
CA TYR A 80 0.26 -5.00 2.12
C TYR A 80 0.30 -4.25 0.81
N GLY A 81 1.48 -3.82 0.34
CA GLY A 81 1.62 -3.12 -0.92
C GLY A 81 1.44 -4.03 -2.12
N PRO A 82 1.01 -3.49 -3.28
CA PRO A 82 1.03 -4.23 -4.53
C PRO A 82 2.46 -4.68 -4.87
N SER A 83 2.60 -5.70 -5.69
CA SER A 83 3.90 -6.13 -6.19
C SER A 83 4.61 -5.00 -6.95
N SER A 84 5.87 -4.75 -6.60
CA SER A 84 6.77 -3.87 -7.36
C SER A 84 7.51 -4.59 -8.48
N VAL A 85 7.33 -5.91 -8.60
CA VAL A 85 7.90 -6.74 -9.64
C VAL A 85 6.79 -7.13 -10.59
N LYS A 86 6.92 -6.75 -11.88
CA LYS A 86 6.01 -7.26 -12.90
C LYS A 86 6.12 -8.76 -12.95
N ASP A 87 5.00 -9.47 -12.80
CA ASP A 87 4.98 -10.89 -13.08
C ASP A 87 5.37 -11.07 -14.55
N ASN A 88 6.57 -11.62 -14.77
CA ASN A 88 7.10 -11.86 -16.11
C ASN A 88 6.64 -13.22 -16.66
N GLY A 89 5.58 -13.82 -16.10
CA GLY A 89 4.96 -15.04 -16.58
C GLY A 89 5.97 -16.18 -16.67
N ARG A 90 6.34 -16.76 -15.53
CA ARG A 90 7.31 -17.86 -15.49
C ARG A 90 6.65 -19.22 -15.30
#